data_AF-A0A8S1GVJ6-F1
#
_entry.id   AF-A0A8S1GVJ6-F1
#
_cell.length_a   1.000
_cell.length_b   1.000
_cell.length_c   1.000
_cell.angle_alpha   90.00
_cell.angle_beta   90.00
_cell.angle_gamma   90.00
#
_symmetry.space_group_name_H-M   'P 1'
#
loop_
_entity.id
_entity.type
_entity.pdbx_description
1 polymer ?
#
loop_
_entity_poly.entity_id
_entity_poly.type
_entity_poly.pdbx_seq_one_letter_code
_entity_poly.pdbx_strand_id
1 'polypeptide(L)'
;MAQLTDASSASANVGGSSDTASTSYQTYADLSAEQEYFLYELETTDSSSMGLVLRAIYDCGDVHKFSRALQQRIHQYDKNIQKVCAFHYQGFVDSMKELMTLKDQCREIKEDSLTIDAEKNRGNRKIQETHEKNASTAIDQISVCLPVLENYSKLQELMNMKKYYQALKVLEELEHTHLALVEKYRFTQVLAKSMSPVRVEIKDKAYSEFKDFLENIKKVAGRIGKHASRCTAEQHSFGISDAERTRKLQEEAKLNSGRMEIQVSADGSIVKKKFHASQICHPRSS
;
A
#
# COMPACT_ATOMS: atom_id res chain seq x y z
N MET A 1 -35.21 -3.57 -2.62
CA MET A 1 -35.76 -4.82 -3.18
C MET A 1 -34.80 -5.92 -2.78
N ALA A 2 -35.10 -6.94 -1.98
CA ALA A 2 -36.34 -7.40 -1.39
C ALA A 2 -36.04 -7.87 0.05
N GLN A 3 -37.06 -7.80 0.91
CA GLN A 3 -37.06 -8.23 2.30
C GLN A 3 -36.93 -9.75 2.41
N LEU A 4 -36.17 -10.23 3.40
CA LEU A 4 -36.35 -11.56 3.99
C LEU A 4 -36.37 -11.38 5.51
N THR A 5 -37.54 -10.98 5.99
CA THR A 5 -38.02 -11.29 7.32
C THR A 5 -38.43 -12.76 7.30
N ASP A 6 -37.87 -13.60 8.16
CA ASP A 6 -38.54 -14.84 8.51
C ASP A 6 -38.71 -14.96 10.01
N ALA A 7 -39.97 -15.14 10.37
CA ALA A 7 -40.51 -15.10 11.70
C ALA A 7 -40.26 -16.46 12.35
N SER A 8 -39.67 -16.44 13.53
CA SER A 8 -39.57 -17.64 14.37
C SER A 8 -40.96 -17.95 14.93
N SER A 9 -41.73 -18.73 14.17
CA SER A 9 -42.97 -19.34 14.63
C SER A 9 -42.61 -20.54 15.50
N ALA A 10 -42.55 -20.31 16.81
CA ALA A 10 -42.56 -21.38 17.80
C ALA A 10 -43.91 -22.11 17.70
N SER A 11 -43.94 -23.19 16.92
CA SER A 11 -45.09 -24.09 16.91
C SER A 11 -45.08 -24.86 18.22
N ALA A 12 -46.10 -24.57 19.01
CA ALA A 12 -46.58 -25.46 20.06
C ALA A 12 -46.84 -26.87 19.50
N ASN A 13 -46.84 -27.82 20.44
CA ASN A 13 -47.53 -29.11 20.38
C ASN A 13 -46.70 -30.33 19.93
N VAL A 14 -46.02 -30.95 20.91
CA VAL A 14 -46.11 -32.42 21.08
C VAL A 14 -46.35 -32.66 22.57
N GLY A 15 -47.61 -32.96 22.90
CA GLY A 15 -48.00 -33.41 24.22
C GLY A 15 -47.31 -34.75 24.51
N GLY A 16 -46.25 -34.71 25.31
CA GLY A 16 -45.78 -35.87 26.03
C GLY A 16 -46.83 -36.19 27.09
N SER A 17 -47.79 -37.05 26.76
CA SER A 17 -48.66 -37.70 27.74
C SER A 17 -47.74 -38.47 28.69
N SER A 18 -47.37 -37.84 29.79
CA SER A 18 -46.74 -38.50 30.92
C SER A 18 -47.82 -39.30 31.63
N ASP A 19 -48.34 -40.31 30.94
CA ASP A 19 -49.06 -41.40 31.59
C ASP A 19 -48.00 -42.17 32.36
N THR A 20 -47.74 -41.70 33.57
CA THR A 20 -47.08 -42.51 34.58
C THR A 20 -47.86 -43.81 34.59
N ALA A 21 -47.21 -44.90 34.19
CA ALA A 21 -47.73 -46.24 34.34
C ALA A 21 -47.96 -46.43 35.84
N SER A 22 -49.14 -46.03 36.28
CA SER A 22 -49.53 -46.09 37.67
C SER A 22 -49.63 -47.57 37.94
N THR A 23 -48.61 -48.11 38.59
CA THR A 23 -48.62 -49.41 39.25
C THR A 23 -49.59 -49.32 40.43
N SER A 24 -50.86 -49.02 40.16
CA SER A 24 -51.91 -49.30 41.10
C SER A 24 -52.02 -50.81 41.15
N TYR A 25 -51.57 -51.38 42.27
CA TYR A 25 -51.81 -52.77 42.60
C TYR A 25 -53.33 -52.97 42.58
N GLN A 26 -53.82 -53.54 41.49
CA GLN A 26 -55.23 -53.82 41.33
C GLN A 26 -55.54 -55.08 42.16
N THR A 27 -56.09 -54.85 43.35
CA THR A 27 -56.45 -55.84 44.35
C THR A 27 -57.65 -56.65 43.89
N TYR A 28 -57.48 -57.86 43.32
CA TYR A 28 -58.53 -58.89 43.32
C TYR A 28 -57.94 -60.31 43.19
N ALA A 29 -57.72 -60.93 44.34
CA ALA A 29 -57.95 -62.35 44.62
C ALA A 29 -58.24 -62.41 46.13
N ASP A 30 -59.19 -63.24 46.56
CA ASP A 30 -59.61 -63.37 47.96
C ASP A 30 -58.49 -64.11 48.75
N LEU A 31 -57.35 -63.44 48.90
CA LEU A 31 -56.25 -63.85 49.75
C LEU A 31 -56.62 -63.51 51.18
N SER A 32 -56.48 -64.48 52.08
CA SER A 32 -56.57 -64.21 53.51
C SER A 32 -55.47 -63.25 53.93
N ALA A 33 -55.76 -62.36 54.88
CA ALA A 33 -54.77 -61.43 55.46
C ALA A 33 -53.49 -62.13 55.93
N GLU A 34 -53.59 -63.39 56.38
CA GLU A 34 -52.44 -64.22 56.75
C GLU A 34 -51.56 -64.60 55.54
N GLN A 35 -52.17 -64.91 54.40
CA GLN A 35 -51.44 -65.25 53.17
C GLN A 35 -50.78 -64.00 52.58
N GLU A 36 -51.45 -62.85 52.63
CA GLU A 36 -50.89 -61.58 52.20
C GLU A 36 -49.73 -61.14 53.08
N TYR A 37 -49.84 -61.34 54.40
CA TYR A 37 -48.76 -61.09 55.35
C TYR A 37 -47.53 -61.97 55.05
N PHE A 38 -47.69 -63.28 54.91
CA PHE A 38 -46.57 -64.17 54.61
C PHE A 38 -45.95 -63.92 53.23
N LEU A 39 -46.74 -63.53 52.22
CA LEU A 39 -46.22 -63.15 50.92
C LEU A 39 -45.44 -61.83 50.97
N TYR A 40 -45.94 -60.83 51.69
CA TYR A 40 -45.27 -59.56 51.89
C TYR A 40 -43.94 -59.73 52.64
N GLU A 41 -43.96 -60.54 53.71
CA GLU A 41 -42.75 -60.89 54.45
C GLU A 41 -41.77 -61.59 53.49
N LEU A 42 -42.20 -62.61 52.74
CA LEU A 42 -41.33 -63.28 51.76
C LEU A 42 -40.77 -62.34 50.66
N GLU A 43 -41.52 -61.32 50.25
CA GLU A 43 -41.13 -60.33 49.24
C GLU A 43 -40.14 -59.27 49.78
N THR A 44 -40.16 -58.99 51.08
CA THR A 44 -39.39 -57.90 51.69
C THR A 44 -38.24 -58.38 52.59
N THR A 45 -38.31 -59.63 53.05
CA THR A 45 -37.30 -60.28 53.88
C THR A 45 -36.06 -60.65 53.07
N ASP A 46 -34.89 -60.50 53.69
CA ASP A 46 -33.60 -60.86 53.11
C ASP A 46 -33.42 -62.37 52.98
N SER A 47 -32.63 -62.81 51.99
CA SER A 47 -32.47 -64.23 51.68
C SER A 47 -31.95 -65.08 52.85
N SER A 48 -31.25 -64.48 53.81
CA SER A 48 -30.73 -65.13 55.03
C SER A 48 -31.80 -65.52 56.04
N SER A 49 -32.93 -64.81 56.08
CA SER A 49 -33.97 -65.00 57.10
C SER A 49 -35.29 -65.55 56.54
N MET A 50 -35.37 -65.78 55.21
CA MET A 50 -36.47 -66.52 54.57
C MET A 50 -36.79 -67.86 55.22
N GLY A 51 -35.80 -68.55 55.79
CA GLY A 51 -35.99 -69.82 56.50
C GLY A 51 -36.93 -69.71 57.71
N LEU A 52 -36.96 -68.56 58.38
CA LEU A 52 -37.85 -68.30 59.52
C LEU A 52 -39.30 -68.08 59.07
N VAL A 53 -39.49 -67.36 57.96
CA VAL A 53 -40.80 -67.14 57.33
C VAL A 53 -41.38 -68.47 56.83
N LEU A 54 -40.56 -69.27 56.14
CA LEU A 54 -40.96 -70.60 55.70
C LEU A 54 -41.32 -71.50 56.88
N ARG A 55 -40.54 -71.48 57.96
CA ARG A 55 -40.84 -72.24 59.19
C ARG A 55 -42.21 -71.87 59.76
N ALA A 56 -42.52 -70.57 59.85
CA ALA A 56 -43.82 -70.09 60.32
C ALA A 56 -44.98 -70.56 59.43
N ILE A 57 -44.80 -70.59 58.11
CA ILE A 57 -45.81 -71.10 57.15
C ILE A 57 -46.06 -72.60 57.36
N TYR A 58 -45.02 -73.39 57.59
CA TYR A 58 -45.15 -74.82 57.89
C TYR A 58 -45.86 -75.06 59.23
N ASP A 59 -45.56 -74.25 60.24
CA ASP A 59 -46.16 -74.37 61.58
C ASP A 59 -47.66 -73.96 61.58
N CYS A 60 -48.12 -73.12 60.64
CA CYS A 60 -49.54 -72.75 60.45
C CYS A 60 -50.42 -73.83 59.75
N GLY A 61 -49.82 -74.90 59.23
CA GLY A 61 -50.54 -76.14 58.89
C GLY A 61 -51.17 -76.28 57.49
N ASP A 62 -51.31 -75.22 56.68
CA ASP A 62 -51.83 -75.32 55.29
C ASP A 62 -50.87 -74.73 54.24
N VAL A 63 -49.75 -75.44 54.04
CA VAL A 63 -48.72 -75.12 53.04
C VAL A 63 -49.28 -75.14 51.62
N HIS A 64 -50.28 -76.00 51.34
CA HIS A 64 -50.90 -76.08 50.01
C HIS A 64 -51.70 -74.82 49.68
N LYS A 65 -52.40 -74.25 50.67
CA LYS A 65 -53.12 -72.98 50.51
C LYS A 65 -52.18 -71.80 50.34
N PHE A 66 -51.05 -71.77 51.07
CA PHE A 66 -49.99 -70.78 50.83
C PHE A 66 -49.34 -70.94 49.44
N SER A 67 -49.03 -72.17 49.02
CA SER A 67 -48.46 -72.45 47.69
C SER A 67 -49.37 -71.96 46.56
N ARG A 68 -50.69 -72.15 46.67
CA ARG A 68 -51.66 -71.59 45.70
C ARG A 68 -51.66 -70.06 45.69
N ALA A 69 -51.58 -69.42 46.85
CA ALA A 69 -51.47 -67.96 46.95
C ALA A 69 -50.17 -67.43 46.32
N LEU A 70 -49.04 -68.10 46.55
CA LEU A 70 -47.75 -67.76 45.94
C LEU A 70 -47.81 -67.89 44.41
N GLN A 71 -48.40 -68.96 43.88
CA GLN A 71 -48.59 -69.13 42.44
C GLN A 71 -49.47 -68.03 41.83
N GLN A 72 -50.54 -67.62 42.52
CA GLN A 72 -51.37 -66.50 42.09
C GLN A 72 -50.58 -65.17 42.09
N ARG A 73 -49.73 -64.94 43.10
CA ARG A 73 -48.87 -63.76 43.20
C ARG A 73 -47.82 -63.71 42.10
N ILE A 74 -47.18 -64.83 41.78
CA ILE A 74 -46.24 -64.95 40.66
C ILE A 74 -46.95 -64.62 39.34
N HIS A 75 -48.11 -65.23 39.06
CA HIS A 75 -48.87 -64.96 37.86
C HIS A 75 -49.33 -63.49 37.75
N GLN A 76 -49.59 -62.86 38.90
CA GLN A 76 -49.89 -61.43 38.95
C GLN A 76 -48.68 -60.57 38.57
N TYR A 77 -47.48 -60.90 39.06
CA TYR A 77 -46.26 -60.23 38.66
C TYR A 77 -45.96 -60.42 37.18
N ASP A 78 -46.11 -61.64 36.64
CA ASP A 78 -45.91 -61.90 35.21
C ASP A 78 -46.83 -61.05 34.34
N LYS A 79 -48.12 -60.93 34.71
CA LYS A 79 -49.07 -60.04 34.03
C LYS A 79 -48.67 -58.57 34.13
N ASN A 80 -48.20 -58.12 35.29
CA ASN A 80 -47.76 -56.75 35.49
C ASN A 80 -46.51 -56.44 34.65
N ILE A 81 -45.52 -57.33 34.65
CA ILE A 81 -44.32 -57.24 33.80
C ILE A 81 -44.74 -57.17 32.33
N GLN A 82 -45.63 -58.05 31.89
CA GLN A 82 -46.10 -58.05 30.50
C GLN A 82 -46.79 -56.72 30.13
N LYS A 83 -47.61 -56.15 31.02
CA LYS A 83 -48.25 -54.84 30.80
C LYS A 83 -47.22 -53.72 30.68
N VAL A 84 -46.24 -53.67 31.59
CA VAL A 84 -45.19 -52.64 31.58
C VAL A 84 -44.33 -52.76 30.32
N CYS A 85 -43.92 -53.99 29.96
CA CYS A 85 -43.19 -54.24 28.72
C CYS A 85 -43.99 -53.84 27.49
N ALA A 86 -45.27 -54.22 27.40
CA ALA A 86 -46.12 -53.85 26.28
C ALA A 86 -46.33 -52.34 26.16
N PHE A 87 -46.48 -51.64 27.29
CA PHE A 87 -46.65 -50.20 27.34
C PHE A 87 -45.42 -49.45 26.82
N HIS A 88 -44.21 -49.88 27.18
CA HIS A 88 -42.98 -49.20 26.77
C HIS A 88 -42.36 -49.69 25.46
N TYR A 89 -42.75 -50.86 24.96
CA TYR A 89 -42.12 -51.47 23.77
C TYR A 89 -42.19 -50.55 22.54
N GLN A 90 -43.36 -49.97 22.27
CA GLN A 90 -43.55 -49.11 21.10
C GLN A 90 -42.67 -47.84 21.18
N GLY A 91 -42.65 -47.19 22.35
CA GLY A 91 -41.79 -46.00 22.57
C GLY A 91 -40.31 -46.32 22.39
N PHE A 92 -39.84 -47.47 22.90
CA PHE A 92 -38.46 -47.92 22.69
C PHE A 92 -38.13 -48.13 21.21
N VAL A 93 -39.02 -48.81 20.47
CA VAL A 93 -38.85 -49.04 19.03
C VAL A 93 -38.78 -47.73 18.26
N ASP A 94 -39.65 -46.77 18.61
CA ASP A 94 -39.69 -45.48 17.91
C ASP A 94 -38.47 -44.61 18.24
N SER A 95 -38.01 -44.58 19.48
CA SER A 95 -36.72 -43.93 19.84
C SER A 95 -35.53 -44.56 19.10
N MET A 96 -35.53 -45.87 18.89
CA MET A 96 -34.47 -46.53 18.11
C MET A 96 -34.51 -46.12 16.64
N LYS A 97 -35.71 -46.03 16.04
CA LYS A 97 -35.87 -45.56 14.65
C LYS A 97 -35.41 -44.12 14.51
N GLU A 98 -35.79 -43.25 15.45
CA GLU A 98 -35.38 -41.85 15.44
C GLU A 98 -33.86 -41.71 15.54
N LEU A 99 -33.20 -42.49 16.41
CA LEU A 99 -31.75 -42.52 16.51
C LEU A 99 -31.07 -42.97 15.20
N MET A 100 -31.65 -43.95 14.50
CA MET A 100 -31.12 -44.40 13.20
C MET A 100 -31.27 -43.32 12.12
N THR A 101 -32.41 -42.64 12.09
CA THR A 101 -32.64 -41.49 11.19
C THR A 101 -31.68 -40.36 11.49
N LEU A 102 -31.49 -40.01 12.77
CA LEU A 102 -30.55 -38.97 13.19
C LEU A 102 -29.11 -39.31 12.77
N LYS A 103 -28.69 -40.57 12.92
CA LYS A 103 -27.38 -41.03 12.47
C LYS A 103 -27.19 -40.85 10.96
N ASP A 104 -28.21 -41.15 10.15
CA ASP A 104 -28.13 -40.96 8.71
C ASP A 104 -28.08 -39.47 8.33
N GLN A 105 -28.88 -38.62 8.99
CA GLN A 105 -28.82 -37.16 8.83
C GLN A 105 -27.44 -36.59 9.22
N CYS A 106 -26.86 -37.03 10.34
CA CYS A 106 -25.51 -36.62 10.73
C CYS A 106 -24.45 -37.04 9.71
N ARG A 107 -24.62 -38.18 9.04
CA ARG A 107 -23.73 -38.63 7.97
C ARG A 107 -23.83 -37.72 6.76
N GLU A 108 -25.05 -37.37 6.34
CA GLU A 108 -25.30 -36.44 5.22
C GLU A 108 -24.70 -35.06 5.50
N ILE A 109 -24.96 -34.47 6.67
CA ILE A 109 -24.38 -33.18 7.08
C ILE A 109 -22.84 -33.23 7.06
N LYS A 110 -22.25 -34.36 7.47
CA LYS A 110 -20.80 -34.53 7.43
C LYS A 110 -20.27 -34.54 6.00
N GLU A 111 -20.97 -35.21 5.09
CA GLU A 111 -20.59 -35.26 3.66
C GLU A 111 -20.74 -33.88 3.00
N ASP A 112 -21.83 -33.17 3.29
CA ASP A 112 -22.06 -31.80 2.83
C ASP A 112 -20.98 -30.85 3.36
N SER A 113 -20.63 -30.95 4.65
CA SER A 113 -19.57 -30.14 5.25
C SER A 113 -18.22 -30.38 4.58
N LEU A 114 -17.90 -31.61 4.20
CA LEU A 114 -16.65 -31.93 3.49
C LEU A 114 -16.68 -31.37 2.06
N THR A 115 -17.82 -31.44 1.39
CA THR A 115 -18.02 -30.90 0.04
C THR A 115 -17.87 -29.38 0.04
N ILE A 116 -18.53 -28.69 0.97
CA ILE A 116 -18.44 -27.23 1.14
C ILE A 116 -17.00 -26.80 1.43
N ASP A 117 -16.29 -27.53 2.30
CA ASP A 117 -14.89 -27.19 2.62
C ASP A 117 -13.97 -27.37 1.39
N ALA A 118 -14.18 -28.43 0.61
CA ALA A 118 -13.44 -28.64 -0.64
C ALA A 118 -13.70 -27.52 -1.66
N GLU A 119 -14.96 -27.10 -1.84
CA GLU A 119 -15.32 -25.99 -2.74
C GLU A 119 -14.74 -24.66 -2.27
N LYS A 120 -14.84 -24.36 -0.98
CA LYS A 120 -14.25 -23.16 -0.36
C LYS A 120 -12.75 -23.13 -0.56
N ASN A 121 -12.04 -24.23 -0.30
CA ASN A 121 -10.59 -24.31 -0.47
C ASN A 121 -10.19 -24.13 -1.95
N ARG A 122 -10.95 -24.71 -2.88
CA ARG A 122 -10.74 -24.48 -4.32
C ARG A 122 -10.97 -23.03 -4.72
N GLY A 123 -12.02 -22.39 -4.19
CA GLY A 123 -12.31 -20.97 -4.40
C GLY A 123 -11.18 -20.07 -3.88
N ASN A 124 -10.78 -20.29 -2.62
CA ASN A 124 -9.69 -19.55 -1.98
C ASN A 124 -8.36 -19.69 -2.75
N ARG A 125 -8.01 -20.90 -3.21
CA ARG A 125 -6.80 -21.11 -3.99
C ARG A 125 -6.81 -20.32 -5.31
N LYS A 126 -7.92 -20.33 -6.04
CA LYS A 126 -8.06 -19.54 -7.28
C LYS A 126 -7.96 -18.04 -7.01
N ILE A 127 -8.58 -17.56 -5.93
CA ILE A 127 -8.53 -16.17 -5.50
C ILE A 127 -7.08 -15.79 -5.20
N GLN A 128 -6.38 -16.59 -4.40
CA GLN A 128 -4.97 -16.38 -4.07
C GLN A 128 -4.07 -16.36 -5.31
N GLU A 129 -4.18 -17.34 -6.19
CA GLU A 129 -3.43 -17.38 -7.45
C GLU A 129 -3.72 -16.15 -8.33
N THR A 130 -4.96 -15.67 -8.33
CA THR A 130 -5.35 -14.45 -9.09
C THR A 130 -4.75 -13.20 -8.46
N HIS A 131 -4.78 -13.07 -7.13
CA HIS A 131 -4.16 -11.95 -6.43
C HIS A 131 -2.64 -11.93 -6.63
N GLU A 132 -1.97 -13.08 -6.53
CA GLU A 132 -0.53 -13.20 -6.76
C GLU A 132 -0.18 -12.81 -8.20
N LYS A 133 -0.94 -13.30 -9.20
CA LYS A 133 -0.76 -12.91 -10.61
C LYS A 133 -1.01 -11.42 -10.85
N ASN A 134 -2.07 -10.87 -10.27
CA ASN A 134 -2.41 -9.45 -10.39
C ASN A 134 -1.34 -8.57 -9.75
N ALA A 135 -0.86 -8.95 -8.55
CA ALA A 135 0.21 -8.25 -7.85
C ALA A 135 1.53 -8.32 -8.63
N SER A 136 1.92 -9.51 -9.12
CA SER A 136 3.11 -9.66 -9.98
C SER A 136 2.99 -8.80 -11.23
N THR A 137 1.85 -8.85 -11.92
CA THR A 137 1.63 -8.02 -13.12
C THR A 137 1.73 -6.54 -12.78
N ALA A 138 1.14 -6.08 -11.68
CA ALA A 138 1.22 -4.69 -11.25
C ALA A 138 2.67 -4.28 -10.93
N ILE A 139 3.42 -5.14 -10.23
CA ILE A 139 4.85 -4.93 -9.94
C ILE A 139 5.64 -4.81 -11.25
N ASP A 140 5.42 -5.71 -12.21
CA ASP A 140 6.11 -5.68 -13.51
C ASP A 140 5.77 -4.41 -14.29
N GLN A 141 4.49 -4.03 -14.35
CA GLN A 141 4.04 -2.80 -15.01
C GLN A 141 4.65 -1.55 -14.36
N ILE A 142 4.70 -1.50 -13.02
CA ILE A 142 5.29 -0.36 -12.28
C ILE A 142 6.80 -0.33 -12.47
N SER A 143 7.47 -1.48 -12.44
CA SER A 143 8.93 -1.59 -12.59
C SER A 143 9.40 -1.06 -13.95
N VAL A 144 8.63 -1.31 -15.01
CA VAL A 144 8.88 -0.72 -16.34
C VAL A 144 8.75 0.81 -16.33
N CYS A 145 7.86 1.37 -15.50
CA CYS A 145 7.65 2.81 -15.40
C CYS A 145 8.66 3.51 -14.48
N LEU A 146 9.36 2.78 -13.60
CA LEU A 146 10.25 3.36 -12.60
C LEU A 146 11.40 4.21 -13.21
N PRO A 147 12.12 3.75 -14.24
CA PRO A 147 13.21 4.53 -14.83
C PRO A 147 12.74 5.85 -15.46
N VAL A 148 11.50 5.88 -15.96
CA VAL A 148 10.89 7.11 -16.53
C VAL A 148 10.71 8.16 -15.43
N LEU A 149 10.18 7.74 -14.27
CA LEU A 149 9.93 8.62 -13.14
C LEU A 149 11.23 9.09 -12.48
N GLU A 150 12.21 8.19 -12.32
CA GLU A 150 13.52 8.52 -11.74
C GLU A 150 14.30 9.51 -12.61
N ASN A 151 14.36 9.29 -13.92
CA ASN A 151 15.03 10.22 -14.84
C ASN A 151 14.32 11.58 -14.90
N TYR A 152 12.99 11.61 -14.81
CA TYR A 152 12.25 12.87 -14.73
C TYR A 152 12.53 13.61 -13.42
N SER A 153 12.60 12.91 -12.29
CA SER A 153 13.01 13.49 -11.01
C SER A 153 14.42 14.09 -11.10
N LYS A 154 15.36 13.31 -11.65
CA LYS A 154 16.75 13.74 -11.88
C LYS A 154 16.84 14.97 -12.80
N LEU A 155 16.02 15.04 -13.85
CA LEU A 155 15.92 16.20 -14.73
C LEU A 155 15.51 17.45 -13.94
N GLN A 156 14.48 17.35 -13.10
CA GLN A 156 14.02 18.47 -12.25
C GLN A 156 15.11 18.92 -11.27
N GLU A 157 15.85 17.97 -10.67
CA GLU A 157 16.98 18.29 -9.78
C GLU A 157 18.11 19.01 -10.53
N LEU A 158 18.48 18.54 -11.73
CA LEU A 158 19.52 19.19 -12.55
C LEU A 158 19.11 20.60 -12.99
N MET A 159 17.82 20.81 -13.27
CA MET A 159 17.25 22.12 -13.54
C MET A 159 17.39 23.07 -12.34
N ASN A 160 17.12 22.58 -11.12
CA ASN A 160 17.29 23.36 -9.89
C ASN A 160 18.76 23.68 -9.60
N MET A 161 19.68 22.76 -9.94
CA MET A 161 21.13 22.97 -9.80
C MET A 161 21.74 23.86 -10.90
N LYS A 162 20.93 24.41 -11.83
CA LYS A 162 21.38 25.16 -13.02
C LYS A 162 22.35 24.39 -13.93
N LYS A 163 22.33 23.06 -13.88
CA LYS A 163 23.16 22.20 -14.73
C LYS A 163 22.45 21.92 -16.05
N TYR A 164 22.18 22.97 -16.82
CA TYR A 164 21.30 22.93 -18.00
C TYR A 164 21.75 21.95 -19.09
N TYR A 165 23.06 21.79 -19.31
CA TYR A 165 23.58 20.80 -20.27
C TYR A 165 23.30 19.35 -19.85
N GLN A 166 23.52 19.03 -18.57
CA GLN A 166 23.24 17.69 -18.05
C GLN A 166 21.73 17.42 -18.03
N ALA A 167 20.93 18.42 -17.67
CA ALA A 167 19.47 18.35 -17.74
C ALA A 167 18.99 18.05 -19.17
N LEU A 168 19.51 18.75 -20.18
CA LEU A 168 19.15 18.51 -21.58
C LEU A 168 19.51 17.09 -22.04
N LYS A 169 20.66 16.56 -21.61
CA LYS A 169 21.08 15.19 -21.93
C LYS A 169 20.13 14.15 -21.33
N VAL A 170 19.72 14.33 -20.06
CA VAL A 170 18.75 13.44 -19.41
C VAL A 170 17.37 13.53 -20.06
N LEU A 171 16.95 14.72 -20.49
CA LEU A 171 15.71 14.94 -21.23
C LEU A 171 15.69 14.17 -22.56
N GLU A 172 16.80 14.21 -23.30
CA GLU A 172 16.96 13.50 -24.58
C GLU A 172 16.96 11.97 -24.40
N GLU A 173 17.65 11.48 -23.38
CA GLU A 173 17.66 10.06 -23.00
C GLU A 173 16.26 9.55 -22.60
N LEU A 174 15.52 10.37 -21.85
CA LEU A 174 14.14 10.09 -21.42
C LEU A 174 13.19 9.93 -22.62
N GLU A 175 13.30 10.81 -23.63
CA GLU A 175 12.48 10.78 -24.85
C GLU A 175 12.78 9.57 -25.74
N HIS A 176 14.06 9.30 -26.01
CA HIS A 176 14.45 8.28 -27.00
C HIS A 176 14.53 6.85 -26.44
N THR A 177 14.86 6.69 -25.15
CA THR A 177 15.15 5.37 -24.57
C THR A 177 13.98 4.84 -23.73
N HIS A 178 13.40 5.70 -22.90
CA HIS A 178 12.46 5.25 -21.87
C HIS A 178 11.00 5.50 -22.25
N LEU A 179 10.68 6.58 -22.96
CA LEU A 179 9.30 6.88 -23.35
C LEU A 179 8.74 5.89 -24.39
N ALA A 180 9.55 5.47 -25.35
CA ALA A 180 9.17 4.51 -26.41
C ALA A 180 8.68 3.17 -25.84
N LEU A 181 9.18 2.78 -24.66
CA LEU A 181 8.80 1.52 -23.99
C LEU A 181 7.46 1.60 -23.25
N VAL A 182 6.96 2.82 -22.98
CA VAL A 182 5.91 3.07 -21.98
C VAL A 182 4.75 3.92 -22.55
N GLU A 183 4.62 4.00 -23.88
CA GLU A 183 3.59 4.81 -24.58
C GLU A 183 2.14 4.42 -24.26
N LYS A 184 1.92 3.18 -23.83
CA LYS A 184 0.60 2.65 -23.47
C LYS A 184 -0.05 3.33 -22.27
N TYR A 185 0.73 4.03 -21.43
CA TYR A 185 0.20 4.68 -20.22
C TYR A 185 -0.14 6.15 -20.44
N ARG A 186 -1.27 6.58 -19.88
CA ARG A 186 -1.76 7.95 -19.99
C ARG A 186 -0.78 8.99 -19.41
N PHE A 187 -0.09 8.66 -18.31
CA PHE A 187 0.86 9.59 -17.70
C PHE A 187 2.09 9.82 -18.60
N THR A 188 2.56 8.80 -19.32
CA THR A 188 3.66 8.90 -20.28
C THR A 188 3.32 9.84 -21.43
N GLN A 189 2.08 9.84 -21.90
CA GLN A 189 1.63 10.75 -22.96
C GLN A 189 1.59 12.21 -22.49
N VAL A 190 1.19 12.45 -21.25
CA VAL A 190 1.25 13.78 -20.63
C VAL A 190 2.70 14.23 -20.46
N LEU A 191 3.56 13.31 -20.03
CA LEU A 191 4.99 13.53 -19.87
C LEU A 191 5.66 13.86 -21.22
N ALA A 192 5.35 13.12 -22.29
CA ALA A 192 5.83 13.40 -23.64
C ALA A 192 5.47 14.83 -24.10
N LYS A 193 4.24 15.28 -23.81
CA LYS A 193 3.79 16.64 -24.14
C LYS A 193 4.53 17.72 -23.35
N SER A 194 5.01 17.44 -22.14
CA SER A 194 5.77 18.41 -21.35
C SER A 194 7.25 18.52 -21.76
N MET A 195 7.79 17.57 -22.55
CA MET A 195 9.19 17.60 -23.00
C MET A 195 9.54 18.85 -23.81
N SER A 196 8.68 19.23 -24.78
CA SER A 196 8.92 20.40 -25.63
C SER A 196 8.94 21.71 -24.81
N PRO A 197 7.96 21.98 -23.93
CA PRO A 197 8.04 23.11 -23.00
C PRO A 197 9.31 23.12 -22.14
N VAL A 198 9.71 21.99 -21.56
CA VAL A 198 10.92 21.90 -20.72
C VAL A 198 12.19 22.18 -21.53
N ARG A 199 12.25 21.73 -22.78
CA ARG A 199 13.38 22.04 -23.68
C ARG A 199 13.51 23.53 -23.96
N VAL A 200 12.39 24.23 -24.17
CA VAL A 200 12.37 25.68 -24.35
C VAL A 200 12.80 26.39 -23.05
N GLU A 201 12.30 25.93 -21.90
CA GLU A 201 12.68 26.47 -20.59
C GLU A 201 14.19 26.34 -20.32
N ILE A 202 14.78 25.17 -20.61
CA ILE A 202 16.24 24.96 -20.51
C ILE A 202 16.99 25.97 -21.38
N LYS A 203 16.56 26.13 -22.65
CA LYS A 203 17.19 27.05 -23.60
C LYS A 203 17.14 28.49 -23.08
N ASP A 204 15.97 28.95 -22.64
CA ASP A 204 15.79 30.32 -22.19
C ASP A 204 16.58 30.62 -20.92
N LYS A 205 16.57 29.70 -19.94
CA LYS A 205 17.35 29.83 -18.71
C LYS A 205 18.86 29.81 -18.97
N ALA A 206 19.34 28.89 -19.81
CA ALA A 206 20.76 28.81 -20.18
C ALA A 206 21.22 30.06 -20.94
N TYR A 207 20.37 30.57 -21.86
CA TYR A 207 20.68 31.78 -22.61
C TYR A 207 20.69 33.03 -21.72
N SER A 208 19.77 33.12 -20.75
CA SER A 208 19.77 34.19 -19.76
C SER A 208 21.02 34.18 -18.90
N GLU A 209 21.41 33.02 -18.37
CA GLU A 209 22.63 32.91 -17.55
C GLU A 209 23.90 33.24 -18.36
N PHE A 210 23.95 32.81 -19.63
CA PHE A 210 25.04 33.18 -20.52
C PHE A 210 25.08 34.68 -20.80
N LYS A 211 23.93 35.32 -21.01
CA LYS A 211 23.83 36.78 -21.20
C LYS A 211 24.28 37.55 -19.96
N ASP A 212 23.86 37.10 -18.77
CA ASP A 212 24.29 37.69 -17.50
C ASP A 212 25.80 37.52 -17.28
N PHE A 213 26.35 36.36 -17.66
CA PHE A 213 27.78 36.10 -17.65
C PHE A 213 28.56 37.04 -18.58
N LEU A 214 28.09 37.24 -19.82
CA LEU A 214 28.71 38.17 -20.76
C LEU A 214 28.65 39.63 -20.27
N GLU A 215 27.54 40.04 -19.67
CA GLU A 215 27.42 41.39 -19.08
C GLU A 215 28.38 41.57 -17.89
N ASN A 216 28.58 40.53 -17.08
CA ASN A 216 29.59 40.54 -16.02
C ASN A 216 31.01 40.65 -16.58
N ILE A 217 31.36 39.86 -17.61
CA ILE A 217 32.65 39.96 -18.30
C ILE A 217 32.86 41.38 -18.84
N LYS A 218 31.86 41.95 -19.51
CA LYS A 218 31.93 43.30 -20.07
C LYS A 218 32.25 44.35 -19.00
N LYS A 219 31.63 44.25 -17.82
CA LYS A 219 31.92 45.13 -16.67
C LYS A 219 33.36 44.96 -16.16
N VAL A 220 33.83 43.72 -16.00
CA VAL A 220 35.19 43.42 -15.52
C VAL A 220 36.24 43.85 -16.54
N ALA A 221 36.05 43.51 -17.82
CA ALA A 221 36.91 43.91 -18.92
C ALA A 221 37.00 45.44 -19.04
N GLY A 222 35.88 46.16 -18.88
CA GLY A 222 35.88 47.62 -18.85
C GLY A 222 36.68 48.22 -17.67
N ARG A 223 36.66 47.58 -16.49
CA ARG A 223 37.48 48.00 -15.34
C ARG A 223 38.97 47.75 -15.58
N ILE A 224 39.31 46.55 -16.06
CA ILE A 224 40.70 46.17 -16.39
C ILE A 224 41.22 47.11 -17.48
N GLY A 225 40.44 47.35 -18.53
CA GLY A 225 40.79 48.27 -19.61
C GLY A 225 41.04 49.69 -19.11
N LYS A 226 40.15 50.25 -18.26
CA LYS A 226 40.38 51.57 -17.63
C LYS A 226 41.65 51.62 -16.79
N HIS A 227 41.94 50.56 -16.04
CA HIS A 227 43.16 50.48 -15.21
C HIS A 227 44.41 50.39 -16.09
N ALA A 228 44.40 49.52 -17.10
CA ALA A 228 45.47 49.40 -18.08
C ALA A 228 45.73 50.72 -18.82
N SER A 229 44.69 51.36 -19.35
CA SER A 229 44.80 52.68 -20.00
C SER A 229 45.36 53.74 -19.08
N ARG A 230 44.95 53.77 -17.80
CA ARG A 230 45.49 54.71 -16.80
C ARG A 230 46.97 54.43 -16.53
N CYS A 231 47.34 53.19 -16.26
CA CYS A 231 48.74 52.83 -16.02
C CYS A 231 49.63 53.14 -17.24
N THR A 232 49.15 52.89 -18.47
CA THR A 232 49.87 53.28 -19.69
C THR A 232 49.98 54.80 -19.81
N ALA A 233 48.91 55.55 -19.53
CA ALA A 233 48.95 57.01 -19.57
C ALA A 233 49.90 57.60 -18.52
N GLU A 234 49.95 57.03 -17.31
CA GLU A 234 50.89 57.41 -16.25
C GLU A 234 52.33 57.04 -16.61
N GLN A 235 52.58 55.87 -17.21
CA GLN A 235 53.90 55.49 -17.72
C GLN A 235 54.36 56.41 -18.87
N HIS A 236 53.44 56.80 -19.77
CA HIS A 236 53.74 57.73 -20.85
C HIS A 236 53.89 59.18 -20.36
N SER A 237 53.21 59.58 -19.29
CA SER A 237 53.41 60.88 -18.65
C SER A 237 54.73 60.92 -17.87
N PHE A 238 55.19 59.79 -17.32
CA PHE A 238 56.51 59.66 -16.71
C PHE A 238 57.65 59.57 -17.75
N GLY A 239 57.33 59.14 -18.98
CA GLY A 239 58.27 59.02 -20.09
C GLY A 239 58.54 60.31 -20.87
N ILE A 240 57.75 61.36 -20.68
CA ILE A 240 58.14 62.72 -21.06
C ILE A 240 58.72 63.35 -19.80
N SER A 241 60.03 63.16 -19.60
CA SER A 241 60.76 63.95 -18.61
C SER A 241 60.37 65.40 -18.78
N ASP A 242 60.09 66.13 -17.68
CA ASP A 242 59.83 67.57 -17.74
C ASP A 242 60.92 68.31 -18.54
N ALA A 243 62.13 67.73 -18.61
CA ALA A 243 63.25 68.15 -19.45
C ALA A 243 62.97 68.09 -20.97
N GLU A 244 62.29 67.06 -21.47
CA GLU A 244 61.94 66.91 -22.89
C GLU A 244 60.85 67.92 -23.29
N ARG A 245 59.91 68.21 -22.37
CA ARG A 245 58.83 69.19 -22.57
C ARG A 245 59.36 70.63 -22.54
N THR A 246 60.28 70.94 -21.63
CA THR A 246 60.99 72.24 -21.61
C THR A 246 61.92 72.40 -22.81
N ARG A 247 62.58 71.33 -23.27
CA ARG A 247 63.43 71.37 -24.46
C ARG A 247 62.63 71.68 -25.72
N LYS A 248 61.45 71.08 -25.92
CA LYS A 248 60.56 71.40 -27.06
C LYS A 248 60.01 72.83 -27.00
N LEU A 249 59.61 73.31 -25.82
CA LEU A 249 59.18 74.71 -25.63
C LEU A 249 60.33 75.70 -25.88
N GLN A 250 61.56 75.36 -25.49
CA GLN A 250 62.75 76.20 -25.70
C GLN A 250 63.22 76.17 -27.17
N GLU A 251 63.02 75.05 -27.87
CA GLU A 251 63.33 74.89 -29.30
C GLU A 251 62.31 75.63 -30.18
N GLU A 252 61.01 75.58 -29.83
CA GLU A 252 59.97 76.42 -30.46
C GLU A 252 60.18 77.91 -30.18
N ALA A 253 60.60 78.28 -28.96
CA ALA A 253 60.97 79.67 -28.63
C ALA A 253 62.21 80.15 -29.40
N LYS A 254 63.22 79.29 -29.60
CA LYS A 254 64.42 79.63 -30.41
C LYS A 254 64.11 79.76 -31.90
N LEU A 255 63.25 78.90 -32.45
CA LEU A 255 62.77 79.01 -33.83
C LEU A 255 61.94 80.28 -34.07
N ASN A 256 61.19 80.73 -33.06
CA ASN A 256 60.41 81.97 -33.15
C ASN A 256 61.26 83.22 -32.87
N SER A 257 62.36 83.10 -32.10
CA SER A 257 63.30 84.19 -31.82
C SER A 257 64.20 84.55 -33.00
N GLY A 258 64.36 83.68 -34.00
CA GLY A 258 65.24 83.90 -35.16
C GLY A 258 64.58 84.55 -36.38
N ARG A 259 63.30 84.93 -36.33
CA ARG A 259 62.56 85.40 -37.51
C ARG A 259 61.68 86.63 -37.27
N MET A 260 62.18 87.63 -36.55
CA MET A 260 61.60 88.97 -36.55
C MET A 260 62.70 90.02 -36.41
N GLU A 261 63.22 90.51 -37.53
CA GLU A 261 63.88 91.81 -37.55
C GLU A 261 62.85 92.83 -38.05
N ILE A 262 62.37 93.66 -37.13
CA ILE A 262 61.45 94.77 -37.44
C ILE A 262 62.34 95.99 -37.68
N GLN A 263 62.45 96.45 -38.93
CA GLN A 263 62.95 97.79 -39.22
C GLN A 263 61.77 98.72 -39.48
N VAL A 264 61.84 99.90 -38.88
CA VAL A 264 60.85 100.98 -39.01
C VAL A 264 61.36 101.94 -40.08
N SER A 265 60.60 102.12 -41.16
CA SER A 265 60.89 103.14 -42.17
C SER A 265 60.62 104.54 -41.62
N ALA A 266 61.31 105.56 -42.14
CA ALA A 266 61.24 106.95 -41.65
C ALA A 266 59.86 107.64 -41.80
N ASP A 267 58.88 106.96 -42.42
CA ASP A 267 57.49 107.35 -42.59
C ASP A 267 56.51 106.60 -41.66
N GLY A 268 57.01 105.75 -40.75
CA GLY A 268 56.21 105.11 -39.69
C GLY A 268 55.48 103.82 -40.08
N SER A 269 55.75 103.23 -41.24
CA SER A 269 55.12 101.97 -41.68
C SER A 269 55.97 100.73 -41.36
N ILE A 270 55.31 99.60 -41.02
CA ILE A 270 55.95 98.31 -40.69
C ILE A 270 55.69 97.29 -41.80
N VAL A 271 56.74 96.80 -42.48
CA VAL A 271 56.63 95.77 -43.53
C VAL A 271 57.39 94.49 -43.12
N LYS A 272 56.72 93.34 -43.19
CA LYS A 272 57.30 92.01 -42.90
C LYS A 272 57.77 91.33 -44.20
N LYS A 273 59.09 91.10 -44.37
CA LYS A 273 59.64 90.36 -45.52
C LYS A 273 60.01 88.92 -45.12
N LYS A 274 59.43 87.92 -45.79
CA LYS A 274 59.84 86.51 -45.67
C LYS A 274 60.85 86.18 -46.77
N PHE A 275 62.06 85.74 -46.41
CA PHE A 275 63.00 85.17 -47.38
C PHE A 275 62.55 83.75 -47.80
N HIS A 276 62.65 83.46 -49.10
CA HIS A 276 62.43 82.15 -49.72
C HIS A 276 63.80 81.70 -50.26
N ALA A 277 64.27 80.52 -49.87
CA ALA A 277 65.52 79.94 -50.39
C ALA A 277 65.19 78.95 -51.52
N SER A 278 65.71 79.22 -52.72
CA SER A 278 65.50 78.45 -53.94
C SER A 278 66.36 77.18 -53.96
N GLN A 279 65.77 76.02 -54.25
CA GLN A 279 66.50 74.79 -54.61
C GLN A 279 66.78 74.75 -56.12
N ILE A 280 68.05 74.53 -56.48
CA ILE A 280 68.54 74.35 -57.85
C ILE A 280 68.48 72.84 -58.18
N CYS A 281 67.69 72.48 -59.19
CA CYS A 281 67.73 71.18 -59.89
C CYS A 281 68.86 71.17 -60.92
N HIS A 282 69.54 70.03 -61.13
CA HIS A 282 70.11 69.64 -62.44
C HIS A 282 69.97 68.11 -62.67
N PRO A 283 69.83 67.66 -63.93
CA PRO A 283 69.31 66.34 -64.29
C PRO A 283 70.40 65.29 -64.58
N ARG A 284 70.01 64.01 -64.62
CA ARG A 284 70.85 62.86 -64.97
C ARG A 284 70.27 62.14 -66.21
N SER A 285 71.05 62.05 -67.29
CA SER A 285 70.82 61.12 -68.40
C SER A 285 72.15 60.69 -69.01
N SER A 286 72.27 59.36 -69.21
CA SER A 286 73.38 58.55 -69.76
C SER A 286 74.55 58.26 -68.83
#